data_AF-A0A933VC13-F1
#
_entry.id   AF-A0A933VC13-F1
#
_cell.length_a   1.000
_cell.length_b   1.000
_cell.length_c   1.000
_cell.angle_alpha   90.00
_cell.angle_beta   90.00
_cell.angle_gamma   90.00
#
_symmetry.space_group_name_H-M   'P 1'
#
loop_
_entity.id
_entity.type
_entity.pdbx_description
1 polymer ?
#
loop_
_entity_poly.entity_id
_entity_poly.type
_entity_poly.pdbx_seq_one_letter_code
_entity_poly.pdbx_strand_id
1 'polypeptide(L)'
;MAYPSVYYVDRNTDTPADTLLAFGLADLISRLIPEGEDWGLAIESMGNGYKVQLRDEIPASWVDDCKFFFLLRALSTGKKELDLPHAQVIDYVAHQKRNEEFRKALEKGATRQVLREQGIATPHPDWSTWAVIRHMRADGAFNDLVMSWNAHRRCFPSLLQLILRLYAIQPNPTEEIKDEWAQLAAAHKISVKTQVPALQVTNPSRVKGGNNAKASGISIGGETGFWLDEYLRYVGLHQAAIPRMVKVTKDSQAKDRKTYIVRPRNLLWQTHKRVFPAFRESLPRQSAIKMDVLATLRYCNVFVEQWRDGLGEKRFAWQLSGRPGDHVAALEVISYKDMGNAYAPMNLSVLALPQWLPKLENRDEATMFLGMIDEHAKVVSSLAKLKKERRGKEAIDTDEEALLRHYRSFLSSGDLVHFYRFTLGYSHVLTNRIKTGAYAPQFTIPNLEVLLMAHNKKLGDILQNRGFQRVASAIRQSTVMPQWAKANRGKPDRKGPDNPYEVRYGLGAELMRQAAYPDKFAQALSKFLFAYRQENVQVVERFKGAPPIHRVEVTDEDIKQVMALVDDDDYGSETVASLLVACGYASKGKPAEGAPLPSGDEDEAEVESDAESDAEGEEE
;
A
#
# COMPACT_ATOMS: atom_id res chain seq x y z
N MET A 1 -6.93 42.85 14.37
CA MET A 1 -5.64 42.51 13.74
C MET A 1 -5.83 41.14 13.12
N ALA A 2 -5.67 40.96 11.81
CA ALA A 2 -5.87 39.65 11.18
C ALA A 2 -4.63 38.76 11.40
N TYR A 3 -4.82 37.44 11.53
CA TYR A 3 -3.72 36.48 11.63
C TYR A 3 -3.32 36.00 10.23
N PRO A 4 -2.04 35.64 9.99
CA PRO A 4 -1.57 35.29 8.66
C PRO A 4 -2.31 34.08 8.08
N SER A 5 -2.39 33.99 6.76
CA SER A 5 -2.93 32.81 6.05
C SER A 5 -1.95 31.64 5.98
N VAL A 6 -0.72 31.82 6.46
CA VAL A 6 0.37 30.84 6.37
C VAL A 6 1.04 30.67 7.72
N TYR A 7 1.25 29.39 8.07
CA TYR A 7 1.97 28.98 9.27
C TYR A 7 3.07 27.98 8.93
N TYR A 8 4.11 27.93 9.75
CA TYR A 8 5.34 27.19 9.50
C TYR A 8 5.64 26.25 10.67
N VAL A 9 5.98 25.00 10.36
CA VAL A 9 6.53 24.04 11.32
C VAL A 9 7.95 23.72 10.90
N ASP A 10 8.91 24.11 11.73
CA ASP A 10 10.33 23.85 11.46
C ASP A 10 10.67 22.36 11.49
N ARG A 11 11.57 21.95 10.60
CA ARG A 11 12.15 20.60 10.59
C ARG A 11 13.27 20.51 11.63
N ASN A 12 12.88 20.39 12.90
CA ASN A 12 13.81 20.37 14.02
C ASN A 12 14.42 19.00 14.31
N THR A 13 13.74 17.92 13.92
CA THR A 13 14.18 16.55 14.23
C THR A 13 14.52 15.73 12.99
N ASP A 14 14.08 16.16 11.81
CA ASP A 14 14.13 15.39 10.56
C ASP A 14 13.54 13.98 10.72
N THR A 15 12.52 13.88 11.56
CA THR A 15 11.83 12.63 11.89
C THR A 15 10.33 12.80 11.76
N PRO A 16 9.55 11.70 11.86
CA PRO A 16 8.10 11.80 11.78
C PRO A 16 7.48 12.71 12.85
N ALA A 17 8.20 13.07 13.92
CA ALA A 17 7.75 14.03 14.92
C ALA A 17 7.39 15.40 14.31
N ASP A 18 8.13 15.86 13.30
CA ASP A 18 7.89 17.14 12.63
C ASP A 18 6.63 17.04 11.75
N THR A 19 6.44 15.91 11.07
CA THR A 19 5.23 15.59 10.30
C THR A 19 3.99 15.57 11.20
N LEU A 20 4.07 14.88 12.34
CA LEU A 20 2.97 14.82 13.31
C LEU A 20 2.63 16.22 13.84
N LEU A 21 3.63 17.06 14.11
CA LEU A 21 3.40 18.43 14.56
C LEU A 21 2.63 19.26 13.51
N ALA A 22 2.98 19.15 12.23
CA ALA A 22 2.27 19.81 11.14
C ALA A 22 0.80 19.37 11.03
N PHE A 23 0.50 18.07 11.14
CA PHE A 23 -0.88 17.58 11.18
C PHE A 23 -1.63 18.04 12.44
N GLY A 24 -0.96 18.14 13.58
CA GLY A 24 -1.53 18.66 14.81
C GLY A 24 -1.95 20.12 14.69
N LEU A 25 -1.08 20.95 14.12
CA LEU A 25 -1.36 22.36 13.85
C LEU A 25 -2.50 22.52 12.84
N ALA A 26 -2.50 21.72 11.77
CA ALA A 26 -3.59 21.74 10.79
C ALA A 26 -4.95 21.35 11.40
N ASP A 27 -5.02 20.36 12.29
CA ASP A 27 -6.27 20.03 12.98
C ASP A 27 -6.75 21.17 13.88
N LEU A 28 -5.84 21.82 14.61
CA LEU A 28 -6.16 23.00 15.43
C LEU A 28 -6.74 24.12 14.57
N ILE A 29 -6.05 24.52 13.50
CA ILE A 29 -6.51 25.58 12.59
C ILE A 29 -7.85 25.19 11.96
N SER A 30 -8.04 23.92 11.60
CA SER A 30 -9.28 23.45 11.00
C SER A 30 -10.51 23.58 11.91
N ARG A 31 -10.31 23.68 13.23
CA ARG A 31 -11.38 23.91 14.21
C ARG A 31 -11.67 25.38 14.48
N LEU A 32 -10.80 26.28 14.02
CA LEU A 32 -11.07 27.71 14.01
C LEU A 32 -11.93 28.11 12.81
N ILE A 33 -11.90 27.32 11.74
CA ILE A 33 -12.72 27.54 10.54
C ILE A 33 -14.18 27.14 10.85
N PRO A 34 -15.18 28.00 10.56
CA PRO A 34 -16.59 27.69 10.71
C PRO A 34 -17.00 26.42 9.96
N GLU A 35 -17.93 25.66 10.54
CA GLU A 35 -18.44 24.44 9.92
C GLU A 35 -19.07 24.74 8.55
N GLY A 36 -18.68 23.94 7.55
CA GLY A 36 -19.19 24.06 6.18
C GLY A 36 -18.38 24.99 5.27
N GLU A 37 -17.41 25.73 5.80
CA GLU A 37 -16.54 26.59 4.98
C GLU A 37 -15.29 25.84 4.49
N ASP A 38 -14.92 26.06 3.22
CA ASP A 38 -13.69 25.53 2.62
C ASP A 38 -12.69 26.67 2.34
N TRP A 39 -11.79 26.84 3.30
CA TRP A 39 -10.71 27.82 3.25
C TRP A 39 -9.44 27.27 2.58
N GLY A 40 -9.52 26.12 1.92
CA GLY A 40 -8.38 25.55 1.19
C GLY A 40 -7.20 25.20 2.11
N LEU A 41 -7.48 24.81 3.37
CA LEU A 41 -6.44 24.40 4.32
C LEU A 41 -5.60 23.27 3.72
N ALA A 42 -4.30 23.49 3.63
CA ALA A 42 -3.35 22.55 3.03
C ALA A 42 -2.08 22.43 3.87
N ILE A 43 -1.45 21.26 3.84
CA ILE A 43 -0.12 21.03 4.39
C ILE A 43 0.84 20.78 3.22
N GLU A 44 1.81 21.67 3.08
CA GLU A 44 2.83 21.62 2.03
C GLU A 44 4.21 21.33 2.64
N SER A 45 4.94 20.39 2.04
CA SER A 45 6.31 20.10 2.46
C SER A 45 7.26 21.14 1.86
N MET A 46 8.09 21.73 2.70
CA MET A 46 9.19 22.60 2.29
C MET A 46 10.53 21.93 2.60
N GLY A 47 11.63 22.47 2.05
CA GLY A 47 12.97 21.94 2.29
C GLY A 47 13.33 21.92 3.79
N ASN A 48 12.97 22.99 4.50
CA ASN A 48 13.31 23.26 5.91
C ASN A 48 12.16 23.01 6.90
N GLY A 49 11.04 22.42 6.48
CA GLY A 49 9.87 22.30 7.34
C GLY A 49 8.59 21.94 6.60
N TYR A 50 7.46 22.34 7.18
CA TYR A 50 6.14 22.28 6.59
C TYR A 50 5.49 23.65 6.63
N LYS A 51 4.67 23.91 5.62
CA LYS A 51 3.79 25.08 5.53
C LYS A 51 2.35 24.62 5.70
N VAL A 52 1.64 25.16 6.68
CA VAL A 52 0.19 24.99 6.85
C VAL A 52 -0.47 26.26 6.34
N GLN A 53 -1.17 26.18 5.22
CA GLN A 53 -1.66 27.35 4.48
C GLN A 53 -3.17 27.33 4.29
N LEU A 54 -3.75 28.52 4.28
CA LEU A 54 -5.15 28.84 4.01
C LEU A 54 -5.22 29.74 2.78
N ARG A 55 -6.40 29.85 2.17
CA ARG A 55 -6.66 30.80 1.07
C ARG A 55 -6.58 32.25 1.56
N ASP A 56 -7.14 32.51 2.73
CA ASP A 56 -7.34 33.84 3.29
C ASP A 56 -6.85 33.89 4.76
N GLU A 57 -6.65 35.09 5.28
CA GLU A 57 -6.20 35.35 6.66
C GLU A 57 -7.27 34.97 7.69
N ILE A 58 -6.87 34.40 8.83
CA ILE A 58 -7.83 34.06 9.89
C ILE A 58 -8.36 35.35 10.53
N PRO A 59 -9.68 35.59 10.52
CA PRO A 59 -10.29 36.76 11.17
C PRO A 59 -10.00 36.78 12.67
N ALA A 60 -9.73 37.97 13.22
CA ALA A 60 -9.44 38.15 14.64
C ALA A 60 -10.52 37.55 15.55
N SER A 61 -11.79 37.79 15.18
CA SER A 61 -12.96 37.31 15.91
C SER A 61 -13.03 35.79 16.05
N TRP A 62 -12.49 35.03 15.09
CA TRP A 62 -12.50 33.56 15.18
C TRP A 62 -11.58 33.04 16.29
N VAL A 63 -10.54 33.80 16.63
CA VAL A 63 -9.60 33.48 17.71
C VAL A 63 -10.06 34.10 19.02
N ASP A 64 -10.40 35.38 18.99
CA ASP A 64 -10.74 36.18 20.18
C ASP A 64 -12.05 35.70 20.82
N ASP A 65 -13.04 35.31 20.02
CA ASP A 65 -14.33 34.79 20.49
C ASP A 65 -14.37 33.25 20.55
N CYS A 66 -13.22 32.59 20.34
CA CYS A 66 -13.17 31.13 20.23
C CYS A 66 -13.56 30.45 21.55
N LYS A 67 -14.59 29.60 21.50
CA LYS A 67 -14.96 28.76 22.65
C LYS A 67 -13.94 27.63 22.82
N PHE A 68 -13.63 27.30 24.06
CA PHE A 68 -12.75 26.19 24.38
C PHE A 68 -13.24 24.86 23.79
N PHE A 69 -12.32 24.11 23.17
CA PHE A 69 -12.57 22.76 22.66
C PHE A 69 -11.40 21.81 22.95
N PHE A 70 -11.68 20.51 22.96
CA PHE A 70 -10.68 19.46 23.09
C PHE A 70 -10.21 18.96 21.71
N LEU A 71 -8.90 18.86 21.51
CA LEU A 71 -8.33 18.15 20.35
C LEU A 71 -8.22 16.64 20.60
N LEU A 72 -7.97 16.26 21.86
CA LEU A 72 -7.72 14.89 22.29
C LEU A 72 -8.60 14.51 23.47
N ARG A 73 -8.92 13.22 23.58
CA ARG A 73 -9.63 12.62 24.71
C ARG A 73 -8.66 11.79 25.55
N ALA A 74 -8.75 11.90 26.88
CA ALA A 74 -7.89 11.16 27.80
C ALA A 74 -8.29 9.68 27.88
N LEU A 75 -7.34 8.82 28.24
CA LEU A 75 -7.55 7.37 28.38
C LEU A 75 -7.72 6.99 29.86
N SER A 76 -8.89 6.48 30.24
CA SER A 76 -9.08 5.87 31.55
C SER A 76 -8.78 4.38 31.49
N THR A 77 -8.00 3.90 32.46
CA THR A 77 -7.71 2.48 32.68
C THR A 77 -8.36 1.95 33.96
N GLY A 78 -9.27 2.73 34.57
CA GLY A 78 -9.98 2.40 35.81
C GLY A 78 -9.16 2.55 37.10
N LYS A 79 -7.87 2.93 37.01
CA LYS A 79 -6.97 3.05 38.19
C LYS A 79 -6.96 4.42 38.85
N LYS A 80 -7.33 5.47 38.12
CA LYS A 80 -7.26 6.86 38.57
C LYS A 80 -8.41 7.62 37.92
N GLU A 81 -9.18 8.34 38.74
CA GLU A 81 -10.17 9.28 38.24
C GLU A 81 -9.45 10.50 37.65
N LEU A 82 -9.90 10.93 36.46
CA LEU A 82 -9.34 12.08 35.77
C LEU A 82 -10.29 13.27 35.96
N ASP A 83 -9.74 14.41 36.34
CA ASP A 83 -10.49 15.67 36.48
C ASP A 83 -10.81 16.27 35.09
N LEU A 84 -11.68 15.59 34.36
CA LEU A 84 -12.12 15.92 33.00
C LEU A 84 -13.60 15.58 32.85
N PRO A 85 -14.35 16.32 32.01
CA PRO A 85 -15.72 15.94 31.68
C PRO A 85 -15.79 14.51 31.14
N HIS A 86 -16.81 13.73 31.54
CA HIS A 86 -16.94 12.31 31.15
C HIS A 86 -16.88 12.10 29.63
N ALA A 87 -17.44 13.02 28.84
CA ALA A 87 -17.39 12.98 27.37
C ALA A 87 -15.95 13.01 26.81
N GLN A 88 -14.99 13.53 27.57
CA GLN A 88 -13.58 13.70 27.18
C GLN A 88 -12.68 12.60 27.72
N VAL A 89 -13.25 11.58 28.34
CA VAL A 89 -12.57 10.39 28.83
C VAL A 89 -13.02 9.18 28.01
N ILE A 90 -12.07 8.36 27.58
CA ILE A 90 -12.29 7.09 26.89
C ILE A 90 -12.07 5.97 27.89
N ASP A 91 -13.06 5.08 28.04
CA ASP A 91 -12.86 3.82 28.76
C ASP A 91 -12.03 2.85 27.88
N TYR A 92 -10.72 2.86 28.11
CA TYR A 92 -9.79 2.01 27.36
C TYR A 92 -10.09 0.52 27.58
N VAL A 93 -10.46 0.12 28.80
CA VAL A 93 -10.66 -1.28 29.17
C VAL A 93 -11.90 -1.83 28.47
N ALA A 94 -12.99 -1.06 28.42
CA ALA A 94 -14.19 -1.43 27.66
C ALA A 94 -13.92 -1.54 26.14
N HIS A 95 -13.13 -0.63 25.57
CA HIS A 95 -12.73 -0.72 24.17
C HIS A 95 -11.81 -1.91 23.89
N GLN A 96 -10.90 -2.24 24.83
CA GLN A 96 -10.03 -3.41 24.73
C GLN A 96 -10.84 -4.70 24.66
N LYS A 97 -11.80 -4.87 25.58
CA LYS A 97 -12.67 -6.05 25.62
C LYS A 97 -13.46 -6.21 24.32
N ARG A 98 -14.10 -5.14 23.84
CA ARG A 98 -14.83 -5.14 22.56
C ARG A 98 -13.94 -5.53 21.38
N ASN A 99 -12.72 -5.00 21.31
CA ASN A 99 -11.79 -5.34 20.24
C ASN A 99 -11.28 -6.79 20.34
N GLU A 100 -11.11 -7.32 21.54
CA GLU A 100 -10.76 -8.73 21.75
C GLU A 100 -11.90 -9.68 21.33
N GLU A 101 -13.15 -9.34 21.64
CA GLU A 101 -14.35 -10.06 21.21
C GLU A 101 -14.47 -10.06 19.68
N PHE A 102 -14.39 -8.88 19.07
CA PHE A 102 -14.39 -8.71 17.61
C PHE A 102 -13.28 -9.53 16.94
N ARG A 103 -12.05 -9.50 17.48
CA ARG A 103 -10.93 -10.28 16.95
C ARG A 103 -11.15 -11.78 17.06
N LYS A 104 -11.59 -12.27 18.23
CA LYS A 104 -11.88 -13.70 18.45
C LYS A 104 -12.96 -14.19 17.49
N ALA A 105 -13.96 -13.36 17.19
CA ALA A 105 -15.02 -13.73 16.28
C ALA A 105 -14.56 -13.76 14.82
N LEU A 106 -13.71 -12.82 14.38
CA LEU A 106 -13.04 -12.90 13.07
C LEU A 106 -12.15 -14.14 12.93
N GLU A 107 -11.42 -14.52 13.99
CA GLU A 107 -10.58 -15.73 13.99
C GLU A 107 -11.40 -17.02 13.88
N LYS A 108 -12.67 -16.99 14.28
CA LYS A 108 -13.64 -18.08 14.10
C LYS A 108 -14.31 -18.07 12.70
N GLY A 109 -13.90 -17.17 11.80
CA GLY A 109 -14.40 -17.11 10.43
C GLY A 109 -15.69 -16.31 10.24
N ALA A 110 -16.15 -15.57 11.26
CA ALA A 110 -17.32 -14.70 11.10
C ALA A 110 -17.01 -13.56 10.12
N THR A 111 -17.96 -13.26 9.23
CA THR A 111 -17.87 -12.08 8.37
C THR A 111 -18.26 -10.83 9.17
N ARG A 112 -17.81 -9.64 8.73
CA ARG A 112 -18.19 -8.38 9.38
C ARG A 112 -19.71 -8.17 9.44
N GLN A 113 -20.44 -8.70 8.45
CA GLN A 113 -21.90 -8.64 8.42
C GLN A 113 -22.52 -9.50 9.53
N VAL A 114 -22.07 -10.75 9.68
CA VAL A 114 -22.50 -11.65 10.76
C VAL A 114 -22.16 -11.06 12.14
N LEU A 115 -21.02 -10.39 12.28
CA LEU A 115 -20.66 -9.71 13.53
C LEU A 115 -21.62 -8.57 13.88
N ARG A 116 -22.06 -7.79 12.88
CA ARG A 116 -23.06 -6.74 13.07
C ARG A 116 -24.41 -7.32 13.50
N GLU A 117 -24.83 -8.42 12.88
CA GLU A 117 -26.08 -9.13 13.23
C GLU A 117 -26.02 -9.72 14.66
N GLN A 118 -24.83 -10.14 15.11
CA GLN A 118 -24.59 -10.61 16.48
C GLN A 118 -24.42 -9.48 17.51
N GLY A 119 -24.57 -8.21 17.11
CA GLY A 119 -24.39 -7.05 17.97
C GLY A 119 -22.92 -6.78 18.36
N ILE A 120 -21.95 -7.45 17.73
CA ILE A 120 -20.52 -7.24 17.97
C ILE A 120 -20.08 -6.03 17.14
N ALA A 121 -19.97 -4.88 17.81
CA ALA A 121 -19.54 -3.63 17.18
C ALA A 121 -18.11 -3.73 16.63
N THR A 122 -17.89 -3.09 15.48
CA THR A 122 -16.54 -2.90 14.94
C THR A 122 -15.69 -2.06 15.89
N PRO A 123 -14.37 -2.32 15.99
CA PRO A 123 -13.48 -1.50 16.79
C PRO A 123 -13.56 -0.03 16.38
N HIS A 124 -13.42 0.87 17.37
CA HIS A 124 -13.39 2.31 17.11
C HIS A 124 -12.23 2.65 16.15
N PRO A 125 -12.40 3.59 15.21
CA PRO A 125 -11.35 3.95 14.24
C PRO A 125 -10.00 4.32 14.89
N ASP A 126 -10.02 4.97 16.05
CA ASP A 126 -8.82 5.38 16.80
C ASP A 126 -8.23 4.30 17.72
N TRP A 127 -8.83 3.10 17.76
CA TRP A 127 -8.42 2.02 18.66
C TRP A 127 -6.91 1.72 18.55
N SER A 128 -6.37 1.67 17.33
CA SER A 128 -4.94 1.40 17.14
C SER A 128 -4.03 2.47 17.76
N THR A 129 -4.48 3.72 17.78
CA THR A 129 -3.73 4.84 18.34
C THR A 129 -3.78 4.81 19.87
N TRP A 130 -4.96 4.60 20.46
CA TRP A 130 -5.08 4.40 21.91
C TRP A 130 -4.27 3.19 22.39
N ALA A 131 -4.33 2.09 21.63
CA ALA A 131 -3.56 0.90 21.93
C ALA A 131 -2.05 1.16 21.86
N VAL A 132 -1.53 1.94 20.90
CA VAL A 132 -0.08 2.21 20.87
C VAL A 132 0.36 3.05 22.07
N ILE A 133 -0.41 4.08 22.42
CA ILE A 133 -0.16 4.95 23.59
C ILE A 133 -0.07 4.11 24.85
N ARG A 134 -1.07 3.26 25.10
CA ARG A 134 -1.12 2.42 26.31
C ARG A 134 0.01 1.39 26.35
N HIS A 135 0.23 0.67 25.27
CA HIS A 135 1.24 -0.39 25.25
C HIS A 135 2.68 0.15 25.32
N MET A 136 2.92 1.36 24.83
CA MET A 136 4.21 2.05 25.01
C MET A 136 4.32 2.75 26.38
N ARG A 137 3.34 2.54 27.28
CA ARG A 137 3.26 3.14 28.62
C ARG A 137 3.30 4.68 28.59
N ALA A 138 2.76 5.26 27.52
CA ALA A 138 2.69 6.70 27.31
C ALA A 138 1.38 7.31 27.83
N ASP A 139 0.43 6.50 28.31
CA ASP A 139 -0.90 6.95 28.71
C ASP A 139 -0.91 7.96 29.87
N GLY A 140 0.05 7.86 30.81
CA GLY A 140 0.20 8.85 31.89
C GLY A 140 0.56 10.25 31.35
N ALA A 141 1.67 10.35 30.62
CA ALA A 141 2.12 11.62 30.04
C ALA A 141 1.11 12.18 29.02
N PHE A 142 0.48 11.30 28.23
CA PHE A 142 -0.59 11.67 27.32
C PHE A 142 -1.79 12.30 28.06
N ASN A 143 -2.27 11.67 29.14
CA ASN A 143 -3.36 12.21 29.95
C ASN A 143 -2.98 13.54 30.63
N ASP A 144 -1.75 13.67 31.10
CA ASP A 144 -1.24 14.91 31.69
C ASP A 144 -1.26 16.07 30.68
N LEU A 145 -0.95 15.80 29.40
CA LEU A 145 -1.08 16.78 28.32
C LEU A 145 -2.53 17.17 28.05
N VAL A 146 -3.48 16.22 28.06
CA VAL A 146 -4.92 16.52 27.91
C VAL A 146 -5.43 17.37 29.09
N MET A 147 -5.02 17.07 30.32
CA MET A 147 -5.34 17.88 31.49
C MET A 147 -4.70 19.28 31.43
N SER A 148 -3.47 19.37 30.93
CA SER A 148 -2.78 20.64 30.70
C SER A 148 -3.54 21.51 29.71
N TRP A 149 -4.04 20.95 28.61
CA TRP A 149 -4.91 21.66 27.67
C TRP A 149 -6.20 22.17 28.35
N ASN A 150 -6.89 21.32 29.13
CA ASN A 150 -8.09 21.69 29.89
C ASN A 150 -7.86 22.79 30.94
N ALA A 151 -6.65 22.89 31.49
CA ALA A 151 -6.30 23.93 32.45
C ALA A 151 -6.38 25.34 31.83
N HIS A 152 -6.20 25.46 30.52
CA HIS A 152 -6.22 26.74 29.79
C HIS A 152 -7.62 27.17 29.33
N ARG A 153 -8.68 26.42 29.65
CA ARG A 153 -10.06 26.73 29.21
C ARG A 153 -10.55 28.14 29.52
N ARG A 154 -10.00 28.79 30.56
CA ARG A 154 -10.36 30.15 30.99
C ARG A 154 -9.60 31.26 30.25
N CYS A 155 -8.49 30.93 29.60
CA CYS A 155 -7.65 31.86 28.83
C CYS A 155 -7.40 31.31 27.41
N PHE A 156 -8.38 30.58 26.88
CA PHE A 156 -8.22 29.82 25.65
C PHE A 156 -7.89 30.70 24.41
N PRO A 157 -8.56 31.85 24.20
CA PRO A 157 -8.17 32.78 23.14
C PRO A 157 -6.71 33.23 23.21
N SER A 158 -6.21 33.57 24.41
CA SER A 158 -4.81 33.95 24.62
C SER A 158 -3.86 32.77 24.34
N LEU A 159 -4.25 31.54 24.68
CA LEU A 159 -3.46 30.36 24.31
C LEU A 159 -3.40 30.18 22.79
N LEU A 160 -4.53 30.34 22.08
CA LEU A 160 -4.57 30.25 20.62
C LEU A 160 -3.68 31.32 19.97
N GLN A 161 -3.72 32.55 20.47
CA GLN A 161 -2.84 33.64 20.02
C GLN A 161 -1.36 33.26 20.11
N LEU A 162 -0.93 32.68 21.24
CA LEU A 162 0.45 32.20 21.42
C LEU A 162 0.81 31.10 20.41
N ILE A 163 -0.09 30.13 20.19
CA ILE A 163 0.13 29.03 19.25
C ILE A 163 0.23 29.55 17.82
N LEU A 164 -0.69 30.43 17.40
CA LEU A 164 -0.68 31.00 16.06
C LEU A 164 0.57 31.85 15.83
N ARG A 165 1.03 32.61 16.83
CA ARG A 165 2.27 33.40 16.74
C ARG A 165 3.52 32.53 16.72
N LEU A 166 3.54 31.42 17.48
CA LEU A 166 4.64 30.44 17.45
C LEU A 166 4.90 29.91 16.04
N TYR A 167 3.84 29.69 15.27
CA TYR A 167 3.96 29.15 13.91
C TYR A 167 3.81 30.21 12.82
N ALA A 168 3.67 31.50 13.14
CA ALA A 168 3.46 32.56 12.14
C ALA A 168 4.70 32.86 11.28
N ILE A 169 5.90 32.62 11.83
CA ILE A 169 7.18 32.93 11.18
C ILE A 169 8.14 31.73 11.25
N GLN A 170 9.15 31.76 10.38
CA GLN A 170 10.22 30.77 10.33
C GLN A 170 11.58 31.48 10.42
N PRO A 171 12.50 31.08 11.33
CA PRO A 171 12.35 30.01 12.33
C PRO A 171 11.30 30.33 13.41
N ASN A 172 10.69 29.29 13.98
CA ASN A 172 9.67 29.41 15.02
C ASN A 172 10.29 30.03 16.31
N PRO A 173 9.72 31.13 16.87
CA PRO A 173 10.25 31.83 18.04
C PRO A 173 9.98 31.07 19.36
N THR A 174 10.48 29.84 19.45
CA THR A 174 10.11 28.86 20.48
C THR A 174 10.45 29.33 21.90
N GLU A 175 11.61 29.95 22.13
CA GLU A 175 12.01 30.40 23.47
C GLU A 175 11.21 31.61 23.93
N GLU A 176 10.96 32.59 23.05
CA GLU A 176 10.12 33.75 23.35
C GLU A 176 8.70 33.35 23.73
N ILE A 177 8.09 32.44 22.95
CA ILE A 177 6.73 31.94 23.22
C ILE A 177 6.67 31.14 24.53
N LYS A 178 7.74 30.42 24.90
CA LYS A 178 7.78 29.71 26.19
C LYS A 178 7.73 30.68 27.37
N ASP A 179 8.46 31.79 27.28
CA ASP A 179 8.49 32.81 28.33
C ASP A 179 7.14 33.52 28.44
N GLU A 180 6.54 33.90 27.31
CA GLU A 180 5.21 34.51 27.30
C GLU A 180 4.11 33.54 27.76
N TRP A 181 4.21 32.27 27.39
CA TRP A 181 3.33 31.23 27.93
C TRP A 181 3.48 31.10 29.44
N ALA A 182 4.70 31.15 29.98
CA ALA A 182 4.93 31.07 31.43
C ALA A 182 4.29 32.27 32.15
N GLN A 183 4.33 33.46 31.56
CA GLN A 183 3.63 34.64 32.08
C GLN A 183 2.11 34.46 32.06
N LEU A 184 1.55 33.95 30.96
CA LEU A 184 0.12 33.64 30.85
C LEU A 184 -0.31 32.59 31.89
N ALA A 185 0.49 31.53 32.06
CA ALA A 185 0.23 30.47 33.03
C ALA A 185 0.25 31.02 34.47
N ALA A 186 1.23 31.88 34.79
CA ALA A 186 1.31 32.55 36.10
C ALA A 186 0.10 33.45 36.36
N ALA A 187 -0.30 34.28 35.39
CA ALA A 187 -1.44 35.20 35.49
C ALA A 187 -2.76 34.46 35.76
N HIS A 188 -2.94 33.28 35.17
CA HIS A 188 -4.14 32.46 35.34
C HIS A 188 -4.01 31.35 36.40
N LYS A 189 -2.90 31.31 37.16
CA LYS A 189 -2.61 30.30 38.19
C LYS A 189 -2.67 28.86 37.66
N ILE A 190 -2.11 28.64 36.48
CA ILE A 190 -2.05 27.34 35.80
C ILE A 190 -0.77 26.61 36.22
N SER A 191 -0.91 25.46 36.90
CA SER A 191 0.21 24.65 37.40
C SER A 191 0.74 23.63 36.39
N VAL A 192 0.84 24.01 35.10
CA VAL A 192 1.38 23.15 34.03
C VAL A 192 2.89 23.38 33.91
N LYS A 193 3.64 22.32 33.60
CA LYS A 193 5.08 22.42 33.35
C LYS A 193 5.33 22.85 31.91
N THR A 194 6.24 23.81 31.70
CA THR A 194 6.68 24.22 30.35
C THR A 194 7.25 23.05 29.55
N GLN A 195 8.08 22.25 30.21
CA GLN A 195 8.78 21.12 29.62
C GLN A 195 8.19 19.81 30.13
N VAL A 196 7.90 18.89 29.21
CA VAL A 196 7.36 17.56 29.51
C VAL A 196 8.21 16.48 28.83
N PRO A 197 8.16 15.22 29.28
CA PRO A 197 8.92 14.14 28.65
C PRO A 197 8.52 13.94 27.17
N ALA A 198 9.50 13.98 26.26
CA ALA A 198 9.31 13.68 24.84
C ALA A 198 9.37 12.16 24.62
N LEU A 199 8.19 11.52 24.49
CA LEU A 199 8.11 10.06 24.43
C LEU A 199 8.28 9.52 23.01
N GLN A 200 8.83 8.30 22.90
CA GLN A 200 9.17 7.63 21.63
C GLN A 200 7.98 7.31 20.71
N VAL A 201 6.75 7.38 21.23
CA VAL A 201 5.53 7.17 20.44
C VAL A 201 5.32 8.31 19.44
N THR A 202 5.72 9.53 19.78
CA THR A 202 5.66 10.73 18.93
C THR A 202 7.04 11.24 18.52
N ASN A 203 8.09 10.90 19.28
CA ASN A 203 9.47 11.35 19.05
C ASN A 203 10.45 10.16 18.92
N PRO A 204 10.44 9.44 17.80
CA PRO A 204 11.13 8.15 17.71
C PRO A 204 12.66 8.23 17.62
N SER A 205 13.24 9.38 17.24
CA SER A 205 14.70 9.61 17.27
C SER A 205 15.25 9.88 18.66
N ARG A 206 14.39 10.25 19.62
CA ARG A 206 14.77 10.62 20.98
C ARG A 206 14.86 9.37 21.85
N VAL A 207 15.81 8.51 21.51
CA VAL A 207 16.15 7.29 22.28
C VAL A 207 17.18 7.65 23.34
N LYS A 208 16.96 7.18 24.57
CA LYS A 208 17.95 7.25 25.66
C LYS A 208 19.32 6.76 25.15
N GLY A 209 20.29 7.66 25.08
CA GLY A 209 21.70 7.37 24.80
C GLY A 209 22.14 7.38 23.33
N GLY A 210 21.27 7.76 22.37
CA GLY A 210 21.60 7.63 20.94
C GLY A 210 21.99 8.92 20.19
N ASN A 211 21.41 10.08 20.50
CA ASN A 211 21.47 11.26 19.62
C ASN A 211 21.81 12.57 20.34
N ASN A 212 22.87 12.59 21.17
CA ASN A 212 23.51 13.87 21.50
C ASN A 212 24.65 14.11 20.50
N ALA A 213 24.61 15.24 19.78
CA ALA A 213 25.62 15.65 18.80
C ALA A 213 27.04 15.81 19.39
N LYS A 214 27.18 15.75 20.72
CA LYS A 214 28.43 15.51 21.43
C LYS A 214 28.18 14.55 22.58
N ALA A 215 29.04 13.53 22.69
CA ALA A 215 29.12 12.61 23.83
C ALA A 215 29.69 13.34 25.07
N SER A 216 29.00 14.36 25.56
CA SER A 216 29.34 15.03 26.82
C SER A 216 28.45 14.50 27.93
N GLY A 217 28.91 13.41 28.55
CA GLY A 217 28.35 12.86 29.79
C GLY A 217 27.23 11.84 29.58
N ILE A 218 27.37 10.69 30.23
CA ILE A 218 26.31 9.68 30.39
C ILE A 218 25.27 10.24 31.38
N SER A 219 24.54 11.28 31.00
CA SER A 219 23.34 11.68 31.73
C SER A 219 22.15 10.93 31.13
N ILE A 220 21.65 9.95 31.88
CA ILE A 220 20.50 9.08 31.55
C ILE A 220 19.18 9.86 31.76
N GLY A 221 19.14 11.14 31.35
CA GLY A 221 17.93 11.96 31.38
C GLY A 221 17.09 11.67 30.14
N GLY A 222 15.77 11.48 30.30
CA GLY A 222 14.87 11.51 29.15
C GLY A 222 14.85 12.93 28.57
N GLU A 223 14.86 13.06 27.25
CA GLU A 223 14.70 14.37 26.61
C GLU A 223 13.33 14.96 26.90
N THR A 224 13.29 16.28 27.06
CA THR A 224 12.05 17.03 27.28
C THR A 224 11.72 17.89 26.07
N GLY A 225 10.44 18.17 25.89
CA GLY A 225 9.92 19.03 24.84
C GLY A 225 8.94 20.05 25.40
N PHE A 226 8.71 21.13 24.65
CA PHE A 226 7.67 22.08 25.00
C PHE A 226 6.30 21.37 24.97
N TRP A 227 5.52 21.53 26.04
CA TRP A 227 4.30 20.75 26.20
C TRP A 227 3.26 20.98 25.09
N LEU A 228 3.21 22.18 24.50
CA LEU A 228 2.32 22.48 23.36
C LEU A 228 2.72 21.69 22.12
N ASP A 229 4.01 21.65 21.78
CA ASP A 229 4.49 20.85 20.66
C ASP A 229 4.18 19.37 20.88
N GLU A 230 4.40 18.85 22.08
CA GLU A 230 4.10 17.45 22.41
C GLU A 230 2.59 17.16 22.32
N TYR A 231 1.74 18.08 22.80
CA TYR A 231 0.29 17.96 22.65
C TYR A 231 -0.12 17.88 21.18
N LEU A 232 0.37 18.81 20.35
CA LEU A 232 0.07 18.84 18.92
C LEU A 232 0.64 17.63 18.18
N ARG A 233 1.80 17.08 18.57
CA ARG A 233 2.29 15.79 18.00
C ARG A 233 1.35 14.63 18.30
N TYR A 234 0.75 14.56 19.49
CA TYR A 234 -0.29 13.55 19.77
C TYR A 234 -1.58 13.79 18.97
N VAL A 235 -1.95 15.05 18.72
CA VAL A 235 -3.04 15.37 17.78
C VAL A 235 -2.70 14.83 16.40
N GLY A 236 -1.50 15.12 15.89
CA GLY A 236 -1.00 14.58 14.62
C GLY A 236 -0.97 13.06 14.57
N LEU A 237 -0.65 12.39 15.69
CA LEU A 237 -0.68 10.92 15.77
C LEU A 237 -2.09 10.38 15.49
N HIS A 238 -3.13 11.06 15.98
CA HIS A 238 -4.52 10.72 15.69
C HIS A 238 -4.92 11.07 14.25
N GLN A 239 -4.31 12.09 13.65
CA GLN A 239 -4.70 12.57 12.32
C GLN A 239 -3.97 11.89 11.17
N ALA A 240 -2.73 11.40 11.36
CA ALA A 240 -1.89 10.94 10.25
C ALA A 240 -1.20 9.60 10.48
N ALA A 241 -1.27 9.03 11.69
CA ALA A 241 -0.58 7.77 12.00
C ALA A 241 -1.51 6.54 12.03
N ILE A 242 -0.96 5.41 11.59
CA ILE A 242 -1.60 4.09 11.61
C ILE A 242 -0.66 3.10 12.31
N PRO A 243 -0.77 2.98 13.65
CA PRO A 243 -0.01 1.99 14.41
C PRO A 243 -0.55 0.58 14.15
N ARG A 244 0.33 -0.38 13.92
CA ARG A 244 -0.01 -1.78 13.66
C ARG A 244 1.00 -2.71 14.32
N MET A 245 0.50 -3.81 14.87
CA MET A 245 1.35 -4.90 15.32
C MET A 245 1.81 -5.73 14.12
N VAL A 246 3.10 -6.07 14.11
CA VAL A 246 3.68 -6.99 13.14
C VAL A 246 3.21 -8.39 13.50
N LYS A 247 2.69 -9.12 12.51
CA LYS A 247 2.36 -10.53 12.69
C LYS A 247 3.66 -11.33 12.73
N VAL A 248 3.97 -11.88 13.89
CA VAL A 248 5.04 -12.87 14.10
C VAL A 248 4.46 -14.28 14.18
N THR A 249 5.36 -15.27 14.14
CA THR A 249 5.08 -16.70 14.27
C THR A 249 4.44 -17.01 15.63
N LYS A 250 3.60 -18.06 15.72
CA LYS A 250 2.92 -18.42 16.99
C LYS A 250 3.86 -18.66 18.16
N ASP A 251 5.11 -19.07 17.89
CA ASP A 251 6.13 -19.35 18.90
C ASP A 251 6.91 -18.10 19.33
N SER A 252 6.74 -16.99 18.61
CA SER A 252 7.37 -15.72 18.96
C SER A 252 6.46 -14.92 19.88
N GLN A 253 6.91 -14.68 21.10
CA GLN A 253 6.25 -13.76 22.01
C GLN A 253 6.49 -12.27 21.65
N ALA A 254 7.32 -11.98 20.65
CA ALA A 254 7.72 -10.61 20.31
C ALA A 254 6.55 -9.83 19.69
N LYS A 255 6.02 -8.82 20.39
CA LYS A 255 4.89 -8.00 19.90
C LYS A 255 5.38 -6.77 19.13
N ASP A 256 6.30 -6.99 18.19
CA ASP A 256 6.91 -5.95 17.36
C ASP A 256 5.85 -5.11 16.63
N ARG A 257 6.19 -3.86 16.30
CA ARG A 257 5.22 -2.89 15.77
C ARG A 257 5.77 -2.05 14.65
N LYS A 258 4.86 -1.54 13.84
CA LYS A 258 5.13 -0.48 12.88
C LYS A 258 4.08 0.61 13.00
N THR A 259 4.50 1.85 12.90
CA THR A 259 3.61 3.01 12.77
C THR A 259 3.87 3.64 11.42
N TYR A 260 2.84 3.68 10.57
CA TYR A 260 2.87 4.34 9.26
C TYR A 260 2.31 5.75 9.42
N ILE A 261 3.00 6.76 8.91
CA ILE A 261 2.63 8.17 9.02
C ILE A 261 2.61 8.74 7.60
N VAL A 262 1.52 9.39 7.22
CA VAL A 262 1.40 10.04 5.91
C VAL A 262 2.31 11.26 5.88
N ARG A 263 3.27 11.30 4.95
CA ARG A 263 4.15 12.47 4.75
C ARG A 263 3.57 13.37 3.66
N PRO A 264 3.08 14.58 3.98
CA PRO A 264 2.41 15.44 3.03
C PRO A 264 3.42 16.01 2.03
N ARG A 265 2.98 16.28 0.80
CA ARG A 265 3.73 17.05 -0.21
C ARG A 265 3.03 18.37 -0.49
N ASN A 266 1.78 18.28 -0.91
CA ASN A 266 0.83 19.38 -1.04
C ASN A 266 -0.56 18.80 -0.80
N LEU A 267 -0.89 18.58 0.47
CA LEU A 267 -2.06 17.80 0.88
C LEU A 267 -3.17 18.73 1.37
N LEU A 268 -4.26 18.82 0.61
CA LEU A 268 -5.48 19.48 1.07
C LEU A 268 -6.10 18.72 2.25
N TRP A 269 -6.52 19.46 3.28
CA TRP A 269 -7.07 18.89 4.50
C TRP A 269 -8.36 18.09 4.25
N GLN A 270 -9.22 18.57 3.34
CA GLN A 270 -10.44 17.85 2.97
C GLN A 270 -10.14 16.53 2.27
N THR A 271 -9.17 16.52 1.35
CA THR A 271 -8.66 15.29 0.71
C THR A 271 -8.16 14.30 1.75
N HIS A 272 -7.35 14.78 2.71
CA HIS A 272 -6.85 13.95 3.81
C HIS A 272 -7.97 13.34 4.66
N LYS A 273 -8.97 14.13 5.07
CA LYS A 273 -10.10 13.65 5.87
C LYS A 273 -10.94 12.57 5.18
N ARG A 274 -10.93 12.50 3.84
CA ARG A 274 -11.62 11.46 3.06
C ARG A 274 -10.76 10.21 2.89
N VAL A 275 -9.51 10.39 2.45
CA VAL A 275 -8.60 9.27 2.10
C VAL A 275 -8.10 8.54 3.34
N PHE A 276 -7.69 9.27 4.39
CA PHE A 276 -6.97 8.68 5.50
C PHE A 276 -7.79 7.70 6.36
N PRO A 277 -9.08 7.96 6.70
CA PRO A 277 -9.89 6.99 7.43
C PRO A 277 -10.07 5.67 6.67
N ALA A 278 -10.36 5.72 5.37
CA ALA A 278 -10.49 4.53 4.54
C ALA A 278 -9.15 3.78 4.41
N PHE A 279 -8.04 4.51 4.25
CA PHE A 279 -6.70 3.92 4.26
C PHE A 279 -6.40 3.21 5.59
N ARG A 280 -6.69 3.85 6.72
CA ARG A 280 -6.53 3.26 8.06
C ARG A 280 -7.30 1.94 8.18
N GLU A 281 -8.54 1.88 7.74
CA GLU A 281 -9.35 0.66 7.81
C GLU A 281 -8.87 -0.45 6.88
N SER A 282 -8.27 -0.08 5.75
CA SER A 282 -7.81 -1.03 4.73
C SER A 282 -6.55 -1.81 5.09
N LEU A 283 -5.72 -1.32 6.04
CA LEU A 283 -4.38 -1.87 6.32
C LEU A 283 -4.42 -3.06 7.30
N PRO A 284 -4.21 -4.31 6.85
CA PRO A 284 -4.25 -5.50 7.70
C PRO A 284 -2.97 -5.69 8.52
N ARG A 285 -3.05 -6.53 9.56
CA ARG A 285 -1.85 -7.04 10.26
C ARG A 285 -1.20 -8.15 9.43
N GLN A 286 0.08 -8.00 9.10
CA GLN A 286 0.85 -8.96 8.30
C GLN A 286 2.32 -9.00 8.78
N SER A 287 3.18 -9.77 8.08
CA SER A 287 4.62 -9.73 8.33
C SER A 287 5.20 -8.35 7.99
N ALA A 288 6.37 -8.02 8.56
CA ALA A 288 6.94 -6.67 8.51
C ALA A 288 7.05 -6.10 7.08
N ILE A 289 7.60 -6.86 6.13
CA ILE A 289 7.81 -6.38 4.75
C ILE A 289 6.49 -6.39 3.96
N LYS A 290 5.65 -7.41 4.17
CA LYS A 290 4.35 -7.47 3.49
C LYS A 290 3.48 -6.26 3.87
N MET A 291 3.51 -5.85 5.13
CA MET A 291 2.78 -4.65 5.56
C MET A 291 3.29 -3.39 4.85
N ASP A 292 4.59 -3.23 4.62
CA ASP A 292 5.13 -2.08 3.89
C ASP A 292 4.57 -2.04 2.46
N VAL A 293 4.64 -3.19 1.76
CA VAL A 293 4.10 -3.31 0.39
C VAL A 293 2.60 -3.01 0.35
N LEU A 294 1.83 -3.60 1.26
CA LEU A 294 0.39 -3.40 1.31
C LEU A 294 0.00 -1.98 1.74
N ALA A 295 0.79 -1.32 2.59
CA ALA A 295 0.53 0.07 2.97
C ALA A 295 0.57 0.99 1.75
N THR A 296 1.62 0.87 0.93
CA THR A 296 1.76 1.64 -0.31
C THR A 296 0.63 1.33 -1.31
N LEU A 297 0.36 0.05 -1.57
CA LEU A 297 -0.71 -0.35 -2.51
C LEU A 297 -2.09 0.10 -2.04
N ARG A 298 -2.41 -0.08 -0.75
CA ARG A 298 -3.73 0.27 -0.21
C ARG A 298 -3.95 1.77 -0.11
N TYR A 299 -2.91 2.55 0.20
CA TYR A 299 -3.01 4.01 0.13
C TYR A 299 -3.39 4.46 -1.28
N CYS A 300 -2.69 3.94 -2.29
CA CYS A 300 -2.96 4.25 -3.70
C CYS A 300 -4.37 3.79 -4.12
N ASN A 301 -4.78 2.59 -3.71
CA ASN A 301 -6.12 2.08 -3.99
C ASN A 301 -7.21 3.02 -3.44
N VAL A 302 -7.11 3.40 -2.17
CA VAL A 302 -8.08 4.29 -1.53
C VAL A 302 -8.07 5.67 -2.17
N PHE A 303 -6.89 6.20 -2.51
CA PHE A 303 -6.79 7.48 -3.21
C PHE A 303 -7.51 7.45 -4.56
N VAL A 304 -7.27 6.41 -5.37
CA VAL A 304 -7.90 6.25 -6.68
C VAL A 304 -9.41 6.01 -6.56
N GLU A 305 -9.87 5.24 -5.57
CA GLU A 305 -11.29 5.06 -5.27
C GLU A 305 -11.97 6.40 -4.98
N GLN A 306 -11.40 7.20 -4.07
CA GLN A 306 -11.94 8.52 -3.72
C GLN A 306 -11.92 9.48 -4.91
N TRP A 307 -10.88 9.43 -5.74
CA TRP A 307 -10.79 10.21 -6.97
C TRP A 307 -11.89 9.82 -7.97
N ARG A 308 -12.09 8.52 -8.22
CA ARG A 308 -13.13 7.98 -9.10
C ARG A 308 -14.54 8.36 -8.64
N ASP A 309 -14.79 8.26 -7.34
CA ASP A 309 -16.10 8.56 -6.76
C ASP A 309 -16.39 10.07 -6.80
N GLY A 310 -15.35 10.91 -6.76
CA GLY A 310 -15.43 12.37 -6.90
C GLY A 310 -15.58 12.89 -8.34
N LEU A 311 -15.30 12.08 -9.37
CA LEU A 311 -15.55 12.41 -10.79
C LEU A 311 -17.05 12.52 -11.04
N GLY A 312 -17.60 13.73 -10.91
CA GLY A 312 -19.03 14.02 -11.06
C GLY A 312 -19.44 15.22 -10.22
N GLU A 313 -18.73 15.42 -9.11
CA GLU A 313 -18.84 16.63 -8.32
C GLU A 313 -17.77 17.62 -8.82
N LYS A 314 -18.16 18.58 -9.67
CA LYS A 314 -17.24 19.54 -10.34
C LYS A 314 -16.27 20.23 -9.37
N ARG A 315 -16.68 20.46 -8.12
CA ARG A 315 -15.88 21.07 -7.05
C ARG A 315 -14.89 20.12 -6.36
N PHE A 316 -14.95 18.81 -6.58
CA PHE A 316 -14.07 17.84 -5.91
C PHE A 316 -13.07 17.19 -6.87
N ALA A 317 -13.46 17.00 -8.13
CA ALA A 317 -12.55 16.49 -9.16
C ALA A 317 -11.30 17.38 -9.37
N TRP A 318 -11.40 18.69 -9.15
CA TRP A 318 -10.24 19.60 -9.21
C TRP A 318 -9.32 19.48 -7.97
N GLN A 319 -9.88 19.29 -6.78
CA GLN A 319 -9.13 19.20 -5.52
C GLN A 319 -8.33 17.89 -5.38
N LEU A 320 -8.86 16.81 -5.95
CA LEU A 320 -8.20 15.50 -5.98
C LEU A 320 -7.41 15.26 -7.28
N SER A 321 -7.40 16.22 -8.22
CA SER A 321 -6.67 16.08 -9.48
C SER A 321 -5.18 15.83 -9.24
N GLY A 322 -4.56 15.04 -10.13
CA GLY A 322 -3.15 14.68 -10.04
C GLY A 322 -2.92 13.23 -9.58
N ARG A 323 -1.66 12.91 -9.31
CA ARG A 323 -1.21 11.59 -8.85
C ARG A 323 -1.23 11.56 -7.32
N PRO A 324 -1.38 10.39 -6.67
CA PRO A 324 -1.19 10.29 -5.22
C PRO A 324 0.12 10.93 -4.73
N GLY A 325 1.20 10.78 -5.53
CA GLY A 325 2.52 11.36 -5.28
C GLY A 325 2.62 12.90 -5.36
N ASP A 326 1.61 13.58 -5.92
CA ASP A 326 1.53 15.05 -5.95
C ASP A 326 1.01 15.58 -4.60
N HIS A 327 0.16 14.80 -3.92
CA HIS A 327 -0.46 15.16 -2.64
C HIS A 327 0.35 14.66 -1.45
N VAL A 328 0.84 13.41 -1.52
CA VAL A 328 1.61 12.74 -0.46
C VAL A 328 2.95 12.29 -1.00
N ALA A 329 4.03 12.72 -0.35
CA ALA A 329 5.39 12.40 -0.79
C ALA A 329 5.72 10.92 -0.53
N ALA A 330 5.33 10.41 0.64
CA ALA A 330 5.69 9.07 1.10
C ALA A 330 4.86 8.65 2.32
N LEU A 331 5.04 7.40 2.75
CA LEU A 331 4.70 6.93 4.08
C LEU A 331 5.97 6.82 4.93
N GLU A 332 6.06 7.59 6.00
CA GLU A 332 7.08 7.43 7.03
C GLU A 332 6.74 6.22 7.90
N VAL A 333 7.73 5.39 8.22
CA VAL A 333 7.53 4.14 8.95
C VAL A 333 8.50 4.07 10.11
N ILE A 334 7.94 4.00 11.31
CA ILE A 334 8.68 3.74 12.54
C ILE A 334 8.52 2.26 12.88
N SER A 335 9.62 1.52 12.96
CA SER A 335 9.63 0.12 13.37
C SER A 335 10.08 0.00 14.83
N TYR A 336 9.29 -0.66 15.66
CA TYR A 336 9.58 -0.88 17.07
C TYR A 336 9.80 -2.36 17.37
N LYS A 337 10.83 -2.65 18.17
CA LYS A 337 11.07 -3.97 18.77
C LYS A 337 10.44 -4.03 20.15
N ASP A 338 9.78 -5.14 20.44
CA ASP A 338 9.35 -5.47 21.80
C ASP A 338 10.56 -5.94 22.63
N MET A 339 10.88 -5.19 23.69
CA MET A 339 11.93 -5.52 24.67
C MET A 339 11.33 -6.08 25.97
N GLY A 340 10.09 -6.56 25.94
CA GLY A 340 9.34 -7.11 27.07
C GLY A 340 8.72 -6.03 27.95
N ASN A 341 9.55 -5.17 28.54
CA ASN A 341 9.08 -4.09 29.42
C ASN A 341 8.88 -2.75 28.70
N ALA A 342 9.48 -2.57 27.53
CA ALA A 342 9.42 -1.35 26.74
C ALA A 342 9.49 -1.68 25.24
N TYR A 343 9.14 -0.70 24.42
CA TYR A 343 9.36 -0.75 22.97
C TYR A 343 10.52 0.16 22.62
N ALA A 344 11.45 -0.32 21.81
CA ALA A 344 12.56 0.49 21.30
C ALA A 344 12.38 0.71 19.79
N PRO A 345 12.48 1.95 19.28
CA PRO A 345 12.50 2.20 17.85
C PRO A 345 13.81 1.63 17.28
N MET A 346 13.70 0.73 16.32
CA MET A 346 14.84 0.07 15.66
C MET A 346 15.19 0.68 14.32
N ASN A 347 14.19 1.25 13.64
CA ASN A 347 14.36 1.77 12.30
C ASN A 347 13.35 2.87 11.99
N LEU A 348 13.83 3.92 11.34
CA LEU A 348 13.04 4.95 10.68
C LEU A 348 13.25 4.79 9.19
N SER A 349 12.17 4.54 8.45
CA SER A 349 12.25 4.36 7.00
C SER A 349 11.15 5.13 6.29
N VAL A 350 11.36 5.39 5.00
CA VAL A 350 10.40 6.10 4.16
C VAL A 350 10.02 5.17 3.02
N LEU A 351 8.71 5.02 2.77
CA LEU A 351 8.17 4.28 1.65
C LEU A 351 7.61 5.29 0.64
N ALA A 352 8.30 5.48 -0.48
CA ALA A 352 7.77 6.31 -1.55
C ALA A 352 6.47 5.71 -2.10
N LEU A 353 5.57 6.59 -2.53
CA LEU A 353 4.41 6.17 -3.31
C LEU A 353 4.84 5.87 -4.76
N PRO A 354 4.18 4.92 -5.44
CA PRO A 354 4.61 4.51 -6.76
C PRO A 354 4.35 5.63 -7.78
N GLN A 355 5.42 6.12 -8.41
CA GLN A 355 5.36 7.28 -9.33
C GLN A 355 4.73 6.94 -10.68
N TRP A 356 4.67 5.65 -11.01
CA TRP A 356 4.07 5.13 -12.22
C TRP A 356 2.55 5.22 -12.24
N LEU A 357 1.88 5.57 -11.13
CA LEU A 357 0.46 5.89 -11.17
C LEU A 357 0.28 7.18 -11.98
N PRO A 358 -0.37 7.14 -13.15
CA PRO A 358 -0.53 8.32 -13.97
C PRO A 358 -1.55 9.27 -13.33
N LYS A 359 -1.60 10.48 -13.86
CA LYS A 359 -2.75 11.34 -13.62
C LYS A 359 -3.95 10.67 -14.30
N LEU A 360 -5.00 10.44 -13.53
CA LEU A 360 -6.22 9.83 -14.05
C LEU A 360 -7.09 10.93 -14.69
N GLU A 361 -7.69 10.63 -15.83
CA GLU A 361 -8.52 11.58 -16.58
C GLU A 361 -10.00 11.20 -16.59
N ASN A 362 -10.31 9.90 -16.50
CA ASN A 362 -11.67 9.39 -16.52
C ASN A 362 -11.91 8.21 -15.56
N ARG A 363 -13.18 7.84 -15.37
CA ARG A 363 -13.62 6.76 -14.46
C ARG A 363 -13.15 5.37 -14.92
N ASP A 364 -12.99 5.17 -16.23
CA ASP A 364 -12.62 3.86 -16.79
C ASP A 364 -11.15 3.57 -16.51
N GLU A 365 -10.27 4.54 -16.72
CA GLU A 365 -8.87 4.47 -16.30
C GLU A 365 -8.74 4.17 -14.81
N ALA A 366 -9.46 4.90 -13.96
CA ALA A 366 -9.45 4.63 -12.52
C ALA A 366 -9.87 3.20 -12.21
N THR A 367 -10.88 2.67 -12.90
CA THR A 367 -11.36 1.30 -12.71
C THR A 367 -10.29 0.28 -13.14
N MET A 368 -9.59 0.51 -14.25
CA MET A 368 -8.47 -0.32 -14.70
C MET A 368 -7.33 -0.32 -13.67
N PHE A 369 -6.94 0.86 -13.17
CA PHE A 369 -5.89 0.98 -12.15
C PHE A 369 -6.27 0.30 -10.83
N LEU A 370 -7.53 0.42 -10.39
CA LEU A 370 -8.02 -0.30 -9.21
C LEU A 370 -7.97 -1.82 -9.40
N GLY A 371 -8.37 -2.32 -10.57
CA GLY A 371 -8.27 -3.73 -10.91
C GLY A 371 -6.83 -4.25 -10.83
N MET A 372 -5.88 -3.50 -11.40
CA MET A 372 -4.46 -3.82 -11.34
C MET A 372 -3.91 -3.77 -9.91
N ILE A 373 -4.18 -2.70 -9.15
CA ILE A 373 -3.70 -2.57 -7.76
C ILE A 373 -4.24 -3.71 -6.88
N ASP A 374 -5.52 -4.08 -7.02
CA ASP A 374 -6.12 -5.15 -6.23
C ASP A 374 -5.57 -6.54 -6.61
N GLU A 375 -5.32 -6.81 -7.89
CA GLU A 375 -4.63 -8.01 -8.34
C GLU A 375 -3.23 -8.12 -7.72
N HIS A 376 -2.47 -7.03 -7.76
CA HIS A 376 -1.15 -6.92 -7.17
C HIS A 376 -1.19 -7.14 -5.66
N ALA A 377 -2.16 -6.55 -4.97
CA ALA A 377 -2.39 -6.76 -3.54
C ALA A 377 -2.76 -8.23 -3.23
N LYS A 378 -3.55 -8.90 -4.07
CA LYS A 378 -3.89 -10.34 -3.93
C LYS A 378 -2.65 -11.23 -4.09
N VAL A 379 -1.81 -10.96 -5.10
CA VAL A 379 -0.54 -11.67 -5.32
C VAL A 379 0.38 -11.54 -4.11
N VAL A 380 0.64 -10.32 -3.66
CA VAL A 380 1.45 -10.04 -2.46
C VAL A 380 0.85 -10.67 -1.21
N SER A 381 -0.47 -10.57 -1.04
CA SER A 381 -1.16 -11.14 0.13
C SER A 381 -1.00 -12.65 0.20
N SER A 382 -0.90 -13.32 -0.95
CA SER A 382 -0.71 -14.77 -1.05
C SER A 382 0.67 -15.23 -0.58
N LEU A 383 1.71 -14.39 -0.64
CA LEU A 383 3.10 -14.68 -0.27
C LEU A 383 3.33 -14.71 1.25
N ALA A 384 4.52 -15.11 1.69
CA ALA A 384 4.97 -15.17 3.08
C ALA A 384 3.92 -15.80 4.02
N LYS A 385 3.42 -16.99 3.66
CA LYS A 385 2.66 -17.81 4.62
C LYS A 385 3.65 -18.32 5.66
N LEU A 386 3.25 -18.25 6.94
CA LEU A 386 4.02 -18.87 8.02
C LEU A 386 4.06 -20.38 7.75
N LYS A 387 5.23 -20.92 7.41
CA LYS A 387 5.42 -22.36 7.20
C LYS A 387 5.59 -23.01 8.57
N LYS A 388 4.84 -24.09 8.82
CA LYS A 388 5.06 -24.96 9.99
C LYS A 388 6.27 -25.84 9.69
N GLU A 389 7.38 -25.63 10.37
CA GLU A 389 8.56 -26.49 10.23
C GLU A 389 8.38 -27.84 10.94
N ARG A 390 9.20 -28.82 10.55
CA ARG A 390 9.22 -30.19 11.12
C ARG A 390 9.40 -30.25 12.64
N ARG A 391 9.87 -29.17 13.29
CA ARG A 391 10.05 -29.06 14.75
C ARG A 391 8.92 -28.32 15.47
N GLY A 392 7.79 -28.10 14.79
CA GLY A 392 6.65 -27.38 15.36
C GLY A 392 6.81 -25.85 15.38
N LYS A 393 7.99 -25.32 15.02
CA LYS A 393 8.24 -23.89 14.91
C LYS A 393 7.69 -23.34 13.60
N GLU A 394 6.91 -22.28 13.65
CA GLU A 394 6.55 -21.53 12.45
C GLU A 394 7.74 -20.64 12.03
N ALA A 395 8.13 -20.68 10.75
CA ALA A 395 9.17 -19.80 10.18
C ALA A 395 8.64 -19.06 8.93
N ILE A 396 9.24 -17.90 8.66
CA ILE A 396 8.96 -17.14 7.43
C ILE A 396 9.71 -17.86 6.30
N ASP A 397 9.02 -18.10 5.19
CA ASP A 397 9.66 -18.60 3.97
C ASP A 397 10.63 -17.53 3.44
N THR A 398 11.93 -17.80 3.54
CA THR A 398 13.01 -16.86 3.18
C THR A 398 12.95 -16.47 1.72
N ASP A 399 12.51 -17.38 0.84
CA ASP A 399 12.43 -17.13 -0.60
C ASP A 399 11.24 -16.21 -0.90
N GLU A 400 10.07 -16.47 -0.31
CA GLU A 400 8.91 -15.58 -0.46
C GLU A 400 9.14 -14.21 0.22
N GLU A 401 9.94 -14.13 1.28
CA GLU A 401 10.39 -12.86 1.87
C GLU A 401 11.30 -12.07 0.92
N ALA A 402 12.23 -12.74 0.23
CA ALA A 402 13.07 -12.12 -0.79
C ALA A 402 12.23 -11.53 -1.94
N LEU A 403 11.16 -12.23 -2.36
CA LEU A 403 10.20 -11.68 -3.33
C LEU A 403 9.54 -10.41 -2.80
N LEU A 404 9.10 -10.39 -1.55
CA LEU A 404 8.51 -9.19 -0.96
C LEU A 404 9.52 -8.02 -0.90
N ARG A 405 10.81 -8.29 -0.73
CA ARG A 405 11.86 -7.25 -0.79
C ARG A 405 12.00 -6.68 -2.20
N HIS A 406 12.06 -7.52 -3.23
CA HIS A 406 12.07 -7.05 -4.62
C HIS A 406 10.84 -6.20 -4.92
N TYR A 407 9.66 -6.67 -4.51
CA TYR A 407 8.43 -5.94 -4.75
C TYR A 407 8.37 -4.60 -3.99
N ARG A 408 8.85 -4.56 -2.74
CA ARG A 408 8.96 -3.31 -1.97
C ARG A 408 9.91 -2.31 -2.65
N SER A 409 11.05 -2.79 -3.14
CA SER A 409 11.99 -1.94 -3.88
C SER A 409 11.36 -1.40 -5.16
N PHE A 410 10.68 -2.25 -5.93
CA PHE A 410 9.92 -1.84 -7.13
C PHE A 410 8.94 -0.69 -6.83
N LEU A 411 8.11 -0.82 -5.78
CA LEU A 411 7.15 0.23 -5.43
C LEU A 411 7.82 1.55 -5.04
N SER A 412 9.00 1.48 -4.42
CA SER A 412 9.69 2.66 -3.89
C SER A 412 10.57 3.35 -4.94
N SER A 413 11.22 2.59 -5.83
CA SER A 413 12.11 3.12 -6.86
C SER A 413 11.44 3.36 -8.21
N GLY A 414 10.33 2.67 -8.51
CA GLY A 414 9.74 2.63 -9.85
C GLY A 414 10.57 1.84 -10.86
N ASP A 415 11.58 1.08 -10.41
CA ASP A 415 12.47 0.32 -11.30
C ASP A 415 11.87 -1.05 -11.66
N LEU A 416 11.59 -1.25 -12.94
CA LEU A 416 11.05 -2.49 -13.49
C LEU A 416 11.99 -3.70 -13.30
N VAL A 417 13.30 -3.52 -13.13
CA VAL A 417 14.22 -4.64 -12.87
C VAL A 417 13.82 -5.37 -11.59
N HIS A 418 13.39 -4.64 -10.55
CA HIS A 418 12.90 -5.24 -9.32
C HIS A 418 11.56 -5.97 -9.53
N PHE A 419 10.69 -5.45 -10.39
CA PHE A 419 9.45 -6.12 -10.76
C PHE A 419 9.71 -7.42 -11.55
N TYR A 420 10.64 -7.41 -12.49
CA TYR A 420 11.01 -8.59 -13.27
C TYR A 420 11.64 -9.70 -12.42
N ARG A 421 12.49 -9.33 -11.45
CA ARG A 421 13.01 -10.28 -10.45
C ARG A 421 11.87 -10.88 -9.63
N PHE A 422 10.87 -10.07 -9.27
CA PHE A 422 9.69 -10.55 -8.58
C PHE A 422 8.87 -11.53 -9.44
N THR A 423 8.54 -11.19 -10.69
CA THR A 423 7.71 -12.05 -11.55
C THR A 423 8.41 -13.37 -11.87
N LEU A 424 9.73 -13.34 -12.13
CA LEU A 424 10.55 -14.53 -12.32
C LEU A 424 10.49 -15.44 -11.08
N GLY A 425 10.77 -14.91 -9.89
CA GLY A 425 10.72 -15.71 -8.66
C GLY A 425 9.31 -16.18 -8.31
N TYR A 426 8.30 -15.35 -8.56
CA TYR A 426 6.89 -15.71 -8.37
C TYR A 426 6.43 -16.83 -9.30
N SER A 427 6.99 -16.95 -10.51
CA SER A 427 6.67 -18.04 -11.44
C SER A 427 6.91 -19.43 -10.84
N HIS A 428 7.98 -19.57 -10.03
CA HIS A 428 8.30 -20.79 -9.30
C HIS A 428 7.31 -21.05 -8.17
N VAL A 429 6.98 -20.00 -7.40
CA VAL A 429 5.97 -20.08 -6.32
C VAL A 429 4.62 -20.50 -6.89
N LEU A 430 4.20 -19.89 -7.99
CA LEU A 430 2.97 -20.20 -8.71
C LEU A 430 2.91 -21.67 -9.12
N THR A 431 3.94 -22.14 -9.84
CA THR A 431 4.00 -23.53 -10.33
C THR A 431 3.96 -24.54 -9.18
N ASN A 432 4.69 -24.28 -8.10
CA ASN A 432 4.71 -25.14 -6.91
C ASN A 432 3.35 -25.17 -6.18
N ARG A 433 2.67 -24.02 -6.10
CA ARG A 433 1.34 -23.95 -5.47
C ARG A 433 0.27 -24.66 -6.31
N ILE A 434 0.31 -24.52 -7.64
CA ILE A 434 -0.57 -25.29 -8.52
C ILE A 434 -0.33 -26.79 -8.32
N LYS A 435 0.93 -27.23 -8.29
CA LYS A 435 1.31 -28.63 -8.02
C LYS A 435 0.74 -29.17 -6.71
N THR A 436 0.70 -28.36 -5.66
CA THR A 436 0.21 -28.74 -4.32
C THR A 436 -1.29 -28.49 -4.13
N GLY A 437 -1.99 -27.97 -5.16
CA GLY A 437 -3.40 -27.59 -5.06
C GLY A 437 -3.66 -26.38 -4.16
N ALA A 438 -2.62 -25.62 -3.80
CA ALA A 438 -2.72 -24.44 -2.96
C ALA A 438 -3.18 -23.21 -3.77
N TYR A 439 -3.89 -22.29 -3.11
CA TYR A 439 -4.31 -21.03 -3.73
C TYR A 439 -3.10 -20.21 -4.22
N ALA A 440 -3.12 -19.87 -5.52
CA ALA A 440 -2.10 -19.08 -6.18
C ALA A 440 -2.75 -18.11 -7.18
N PRO A 441 -2.91 -16.82 -6.82
CA PRO A 441 -3.38 -15.83 -7.78
C PRO A 441 -2.34 -15.64 -8.87
N GLN A 442 -2.79 -15.37 -10.09
CA GLN A 442 -1.93 -15.03 -11.22
C GLN A 442 -2.12 -13.57 -11.58
N PHE A 443 -1.06 -12.94 -12.06
CA PHE A 443 -1.22 -11.69 -12.80
C PHE A 443 -2.04 -11.94 -14.06
N THR A 444 -2.74 -10.93 -14.55
CA THR A 444 -3.43 -10.99 -15.84
C THR A 444 -2.73 -10.11 -16.86
N ILE A 445 -2.75 -10.53 -18.13
CA ILE A 445 -2.13 -9.74 -19.22
C ILE A 445 -2.67 -8.29 -19.23
N PRO A 446 -3.99 -8.04 -19.17
CA PRO A 446 -4.49 -6.66 -19.23
C PRO A 446 -3.98 -5.79 -18.08
N ASN A 447 -3.89 -6.33 -16.85
CA ASN A 447 -3.37 -5.59 -15.71
C ASN A 447 -1.85 -5.35 -15.78
N LEU A 448 -1.10 -6.30 -16.35
CA LEU A 448 0.33 -6.11 -16.63
C LEU A 448 0.56 -5.03 -17.69
N GLU A 449 -0.25 -5.01 -18.75
CA GLU A 449 -0.21 -3.97 -19.79
C GLU A 449 -0.44 -2.58 -19.18
N VAL A 450 -1.49 -2.43 -18.35
CA VAL A 450 -1.77 -1.18 -17.62
C VAL A 450 -0.55 -0.73 -16.81
N LEU A 451 0.09 -1.63 -16.06
CA LEU A 451 1.26 -1.29 -15.25
C LEU A 451 2.46 -0.88 -16.11
N LEU A 452 2.78 -1.68 -17.14
CA LEU A 452 3.98 -1.52 -17.95
C LEU A 452 3.91 -0.27 -18.82
N MET A 453 2.76 -0.02 -19.44
CA MET A 453 2.54 1.19 -20.25
C MET A 453 2.52 2.46 -19.38
N ALA A 454 2.09 2.36 -18.12
CA ALA A 454 2.17 3.47 -17.17
C ALA A 454 3.60 3.82 -16.75
N HIS A 455 4.54 2.85 -16.80
CA HIS A 455 5.97 3.11 -16.60
C HIS A 455 6.64 3.66 -17.87
N ASN A 456 6.44 2.97 -18.99
CA ASN A 456 7.07 3.31 -20.25
C ASN A 456 6.12 2.96 -21.41
N LYS A 457 5.59 4.00 -22.06
CA LYS A 457 4.68 3.85 -23.20
C LYS A 457 5.28 3.07 -24.36
N LYS A 458 6.60 3.14 -24.58
CA LYS A 458 7.30 2.37 -25.64
C LYS A 458 7.20 0.86 -25.45
N LEU A 459 6.97 0.38 -24.23
CA LEU A 459 6.77 -1.06 -24.00
C LEU A 459 5.45 -1.56 -24.62
N GLY A 460 4.52 -0.64 -24.95
CA GLY A 460 3.30 -0.97 -25.69
C GLY A 460 3.59 -1.67 -27.02
N ASP A 461 4.65 -1.27 -27.72
CA ASP A 461 5.01 -1.84 -29.03
C ASP A 461 5.40 -3.31 -28.90
N ILE A 462 6.11 -3.69 -27.83
CA ILE A 462 6.41 -5.09 -27.50
C ILE A 462 5.10 -5.84 -27.17
N LEU A 463 4.27 -5.27 -26.29
CA LEU A 463 3.09 -5.95 -25.76
C LEU A 463 2.01 -6.16 -26.83
N GLN A 464 1.92 -5.27 -27.81
CA GLN A 464 1.00 -5.35 -28.95
C GLN A 464 1.55 -6.17 -30.12
N ASN A 465 2.84 -6.51 -30.11
CA ASN A 465 3.46 -7.30 -31.17
C ASN A 465 2.90 -8.73 -31.20
N ARG A 466 2.40 -9.15 -32.36
CA ARG A 466 1.77 -10.47 -32.57
C ARG A 466 2.73 -11.61 -32.27
N GLY A 467 3.97 -11.54 -32.77
CA GLY A 467 5.00 -12.53 -32.52
C GLY A 467 5.31 -12.69 -31.04
N PHE A 468 5.49 -11.57 -30.33
CA PHE A 468 5.69 -11.55 -28.89
C PHE A 468 4.52 -12.21 -28.12
N GLN A 469 3.27 -11.86 -28.43
CA GLN A 469 2.09 -12.43 -27.79
C GLN A 469 1.96 -13.94 -28.01
N ARG A 470 2.30 -14.43 -29.21
CA ARG A 470 2.30 -15.86 -29.53
C ARG A 470 3.41 -16.61 -28.79
N VAL A 471 4.62 -16.06 -28.73
CA VAL A 471 5.72 -16.65 -27.96
C VAL A 471 5.40 -16.67 -26.46
N ALA A 472 4.86 -15.59 -25.90
CA ALA A 472 4.40 -15.57 -24.51
C ALA A 472 3.29 -16.60 -24.25
N SER A 473 2.36 -16.78 -25.20
CA SER A 473 1.32 -17.81 -25.15
C SER A 473 1.91 -19.23 -25.19
N ALA A 474 2.94 -19.47 -26.01
CA ALA A 474 3.65 -20.74 -26.06
C ALA A 474 4.32 -21.05 -24.71
N ILE A 475 5.03 -20.10 -24.11
CA ILE A 475 5.63 -20.24 -22.77
C ILE A 475 4.57 -20.67 -21.75
N ARG A 476 3.40 -20.02 -21.74
CA ARG A 476 2.30 -20.34 -20.83
C ARG A 476 1.73 -21.74 -21.03
N GLN A 477 1.53 -22.11 -22.29
CA GLN A 477 1.02 -23.41 -22.70
C GLN A 477 2.02 -24.55 -22.48
N SER A 478 3.30 -24.25 -22.27
CA SER A 478 4.33 -25.21 -21.87
C SER A 478 4.59 -25.26 -20.36
N THR A 479 4.08 -24.32 -19.57
CA THR A 479 4.42 -24.17 -18.15
C THR A 479 3.17 -24.26 -17.28
N VAL A 480 2.43 -23.16 -17.17
CA VAL A 480 1.32 -22.98 -16.22
C VAL A 480 0.10 -23.81 -16.59
N MET A 481 -0.28 -23.85 -17.88
CA MET A 481 -1.50 -24.57 -18.30
C MET A 481 -1.37 -26.08 -18.15
N PRO A 482 -0.27 -26.74 -18.59
CA PRO A 482 -0.06 -28.16 -18.34
C PRO A 482 -0.03 -28.51 -16.85
N GLN A 483 0.56 -27.63 -16.04
CA GLN A 483 0.64 -27.82 -14.59
C GLN A 483 -0.74 -27.77 -13.93
N TRP A 484 -1.62 -26.89 -14.38
CA TRP A 484 -3.02 -26.83 -13.95
C TRP A 484 -3.80 -28.08 -14.34
N ALA A 485 -3.68 -28.52 -15.58
CA ALA A 485 -4.36 -29.73 -16.04
C ALA A 485 -3.90 -30.96 -15.26
N LYS A 486 -2.59 -31.09 -15.02
CA LYS A 486 -2.01 -32.16 -14.18
C LYS A 486 -2.53 -32.13 -12.75
N ALA A 487 -2.67 -30.95 -12.13
CA ALA A 487 -3.16 -30.81 -10.76
C ALA A 487 -4.66 -31.07 -10.58
N ASN A 488 -5.44 -30.97 -11.66
CA ASN A 488 -6.88 -31.22 -11.67
C ASN A 488 -7.26 -32.65 -12.09
N ARG A 489 -6.30 -33.45 -12.57
CA ARG A 489 -6.52 -34.84 -12.98
C ARG A 489 -7.08 -35.68 -11.83
N GLY A 490 -8.20 -36.38 -12.07
CA GLY A 490 -8.81 -37.31 -11.10
C GLY A 490 -9.73 -36.68 -10.05
N LYS A 491 -10.07 -35.39 -10.13
CA LYS A 491 -11.09 -34.78 -9.23
C LYS A 491 -12.50 -34.93 -9.82
N PRO A 492 -13.47 -35.52 -9.08
CA PRO A 492 -14.79 -35.85 -9.59
C PRO A 492 -15.59 -34.61 -10.08
N ASP A 493 -15.40 -33.45 -9.45
CA ASP A 493 -16.11 -32.21 -9.77
C ASP A 493 -15.40 -31.30 -10.80
N ARG A 494 -14.24 -31.70 -11.33
CA ARG A 494 -13.44 -30.87 -12.27
C ARG A 494 -12.85 -31.73 -13.39
N LYS A 495 -13.74 -32.22 -14.27
CA LYS A 495 -13.35 -32.88 -15.52
C LYS A 495 -12.84 -31.84 -16.52
N GLY A 496 -11.52 -31.62 -16.54
CA GLY A 496 -10.84 -31.01 -17.69
C GLY A 496 -10.37 -32.10 -18.66
N PRO A 497 -10.13 -31.76 -19.95
CA PRO A 497 -9.54 -32.69 -20.90
C PRO A 497 -8.19 -33.23 -20.38
N ASP A 498 -7.90 -34.50 -20.67
CA ASP A 498 -6.61 -35.10 -20.36
C ASP A 498 -5.53 -34.32 -21.12
N ASN A 499 -4.61 -33.69 -20.39
CA ASN A 499 -3.57 -32.87 -21.01
C ASN A 499 -2.43 -33.77 -21.52
N PRO A 500 -2.21 -33.83 -22.85
CA PRO A 500 -1.21 -34.72 -23.44
C PRO A 500 0.22 -34.17 -23.33
N TYR A 501 0.37 -32.93 -22.87
CA TYR A 501 1.63 -32.20 -22.91
C TYR A 501 2.41 -32.18 -21.59
N GLU A 502 3.74 -32.12 -21.70
CA GLU A 502 4.65 -32.06 -20.56
C GLU A 502 4.79 -30.65 -19.98
N VAL A 503 5.10 -30.59 -18.68
CA VAL A 503 5.37 -29.33 -17.96
C VAL A 503 6.85 -29.00 -18.05
N ARG A 504 7.21 -27.87 -18.67
CA ARG A 504 8.59 -27.39 -18.77
C ARG A 504 8.99 -26.58 -17.53
N TYR A 505 9.59 -27.24 -16.55
CA TYR A 505 10.11 -26.56 -15.36
C TYR A 505 11.36 -25.75 -15.67
N GLY A 506 11.50 -24.57 -15.05
CA GLY A 506 12.72 -23.77 -15.13
C GLY A 506 12.90 -22.96 -16.42
N LEU A 507 11.97 -23.01 -17.37
CA LEU A 507 12.05 -22.27 -18.64
C LEU A 507 12.30 -20.76 -18.43
N GLY A 508 11.55 -20.10 -17.55
CA GLY A 508 11.75 -18.68 -17.27
C GLY A 508 13.16 -18.36 -16.73
N ALA A 509 13.70 -19.21 -15.86
CA ALA A 509 15.05 -19.04 -15.32
C ALA A 509 16.14 -19.30 -16.38
N GLU A 510 15.92 -20.26 -17.28
CA GLU A 510 16.83 -20.53 -18.40
C GLU A 510 16.90 -19.33 -19.35
N LEU A 511 15.75 -18.78 -19.76
CA LEU A 511 15.68 -17.59 -20.61
C LEU A 511 16.36 -16.38 -19.96
N MET A 512 16.02 -16.10 -18.70
CA MET A 512 16.58 -14.95 -17.96
C MET A 512 18.08 -15.06 -17.72
N ARG A 513 18.62 -16.27 -17.51
CA ARG A 513 20.07 -16.47 -17.34
C ARG A 513 20.85 -16.16 -18.62
N GLN A 514 20.24 -16.33 -19.79
CA GLN A 514 20.87 -16.05 -21.09
C GLN A 514 20.54 -14.65 -21.61
N ALA A 515 19.60 -13.94 -20.97
CA ALA A 515 19.09 -12.66 -21.43
C ALA A 515 20.14 -11.53 -21.49
N ALA A 516 21.24 -11.63 -20.74
CA ALA A 516 22.33 -10.66 -20.77
C ALA A 516 23.11 -10.63 -22.10
N TYR A 517 22.97 -11.67 -22.94
CA TYR A 517 23.65 -11.76 -24.22
C TYR A 517 22.62 -12.09 -25.33
N PRO A 518 22.35 -11.17 -26.28
CA PRO A 518 21.34 -11.35 -27.31
C PRO A 518 21.44 -12.70 -28.05
N ASP A 519 22.65 -13.08 -28.49
CA ASP A 519 22.88 -14.35 -29.18
C ASP A 519 22.52 -15.57 -28.33
N LYS A 520 22.89 -15.56 -27.04
CA LYS A 520 22.60 -16.69 -26.14
C LYS A 520 21.11 -16.75 -25.82
N PHE A 521 20.47 -15.60 -25.69
CA PHE A 521 19.02 -15.51 -25.51
C PHE A 521 18.28 -16.03 -26.74
N ALA A 522 18.67 -15.59 -27.94
CA ALA A 522 18.11 -16.05 -29.21
C ALA A 522 18.27 -17.57 -29.39
N GLN A 523 19.45 -18.12 -29.05
CA GLN A 523 19.68 -19.57 -29.06
C GLN A 523 18.77 -20.31 -28.08
N ALA A 524 18.65 -19.83 -26.83
CA ALA A 524 17.80 -20.44 -25.82
C ALA A 524 16.31 -20.40 -26.22
N LEU A 525 15.85 -19.26 -26.75
CA LEU A 525 14.48 -19.08 -27.20
C LEU A 525 14.18 -19.98 -28.42
N SER A 526 15.07 -20.01 -29.40
CA SER A 526 14.93 -20.85 -30.60
C SER A 526 14.90 -22.34 -30.24
N LYS A 527 15.76 -22.79 -29.32
CA LYS A 527 15.76 -24.16 -28.81
C LYS A 527 14.43 -24.51 -28.12
N PHE A 528 13.89 -23.60 -27.32
CA PHE A 528 12.57 -23.78 -26.71
C PHE A 528 11.47 -23.91 -27.77
N LEU A 529 11.41 -22.98 -28.73
CA LEU A 529 10.37 -22.94 -29.76
C LEU A 529 10.43 -24.15 -30.69
N PHE A 530 11.61 -24.62 -31.06
CA PHE A 530 11.79 -25.85 -31.82
C PHE A 530 11.22 -27.05 -31.06
N ALA A 531 11.60 -27.21 -29.78
CA ALA A 531 11.11 -28.29 -28.96
C ALA A 531 9.60 -28.19 -28.68
N TYR A 532 9.04 -26.98 -28.63
CA TYR A 532 7.60 -26.74 -28.51
C TYR A 532 6.84 -27.15 -29.77
N ARG A 533 7.33 -26.75 -30.95
CA ARG A 533 6.74 -27.13 -32.25
C ARG A 533 6.78 -28.65 -32.45
N GLN A 534 7.91 -29.28 -32.13
CA GLN A 534 8.06 -30.73 -32.21
C GLN A 534 7.05 -31.47 -31.31
N GLU A 535 6.88 -31.02 -30.06
CA GLU A 535 5.89 -31.60 -29.13
C GLU A 535 4.46 -31.43 -29.65
N ASN A 536 4.14 -30.26 -30.24
CA ASN A 536 2.81 -30.01 -30.82
C ASN A 536 2.51 -30.97 -31.98
N VAL A 537 3.45 -31.14 -32.92
CA VAL A 537 3.30 -32.05 -34.07
C VAL A 537 3.10 -33.50 -33.59
N GLN A 538 3.93 -33.98 -32.66
CA GLN A 538 3.82 -35.34 -32.12
C GLN A 538 2.47 -35.59 -31.46
N VAL A 539 1.91 -34.60 -30.76
CA VAL A 539 0.58 -34.72 -30.16
C VAL A 539 -0.51 -34.71 -31.23
N VAL A 540 -0.45 -33.82 -32.22
CA VAL A 540 -1.42 -33.80 -33.32
C VAL A 540 -1.42 -35.14 -34.07
N GLU A 541 -0.25 -35.70 -34.37
CA GLU A 541 -0.10 -37.03 -34.99
C GLU A 541 -0.70 -38.14 -34.11
N ARG A 542 -0.37 -38.13 -32.80
CA ARG A 542 -0.88 -39.11 -31.83
C ARG A 542 -2.41 -39.10 -31.74
N PHE A 543 -3.03 -37.95 -31.92
CA PHE A 543 -4.48 -37.76 -31.87
C PHE A 543 -5.13 -37.61 -33.26
N LYS A 544 -4.44 -38.03 -34.33
CA LYS A 544 -4.95 -38.05 -35.72
C LYS A 544 -5.57 -36.71 -36.17
N GLY A 545 -4.95 -35.59 -35.81
CA GLY A 545 -5.43 -34.26 -36.19
C GLY A 545 -6.37 -33.59 -35.17
N ALA A 546 -6.92 -34.33 -34.21
CA ALA A 546 -7.90 -33.82 -33.25
C ALA A 546 -7.40 -33.92 -31.79
N PRO A 547 -6.37 -33.14 -31.40
CA PRO A 547 -5.87 -33.17 -30.03
C PRO A 547 -6.90 -32.62 -29.03
N PRO A 548 -6.96 -33.15 -27.81
CA PRO A 548 -7.92 -32.70 -26.80
C PRO A 548 -7.68 -31.27 -26.31
N ILE A 549 -6.48 -30.71 -26.55
CA ILE A 549 -6.11 -29.34 -26.23
C ILE A 549 -5.30 -28.79 -27.40
N HIS A 550 -5.77 -27.72 -28.03
CA HIS A 550 -5.01 -27.01 -29.06
C HIS A 550 -4.05 -26.00 -28.42
N ARG A 551 -2.83 -25.96 -28.96
CA ARG A 551 -1.76 -25.03 -28.59
C ARG A 551 -1.57 -24.00 -29.70
N VAL A 552 -1.11 -22.81 -29.36
CA VAL A 552 -0.87 -21.75 -30.33
C VAL A 552 0.25 -22.16 -31.27
N GLU A 553 0.07 -21.92 -32.56
CA GLU A 553 1.15 -22.09 -33.52
C GLU A 553 2.07 -20.86 -33.49
N VAL A 554 3.37 -21.12 -33.38
CA VAL A 554 4.41 -20.09 -33.49
C VAL A 554 5.07 -20.25 -34.84
N THR A 555 4.89 -19.27 -35.71
CA THR A 555 5.43 -19.24 -37.07
C THR A 555 6.86 -18.68 -37.09
N ASP A 556 7.56 -18.85 -38.20
CA ASP A 556 8.90 -18.28 -38.34
C ASP A 556 8.87 -16.74 -38.38
N GLU A 557 7.76 -16.16 -38.84
CA GLU A 557 7.51 -14.72 -38.80
C GLU A 557 7.36 -14.20 -37.36
N ASP A 558 6.68 -14.96 -36.50
CA ASP A 558 6.57 -14.62 -35.07
C ASP A 558 7.97 -14.58 -34.39
N ILE A 559 8.88 -15.48 -34.79
CA ILE A 559 10.25 -15.52 -34.28
C ILE A 559 11.03 -14.30 -34.77
N LYS A 560 10.94 -13.96 -36.06
CA LYS A 560 11.60 -12.76 -36.62
C LYS A 560 11.13 -11.49 -35.94
N GLN A 561 9.83 -11.35 -35.67
CA GLN A 561 9.29 -10.20 -34.94
C GLN A 561 9.89 -10.09 -33.53
N VAL A 562 10.03 -11.20 -32.80
CA VAL A 562 10.65 -11.16 -31.47
C VAL A 562 12.15 -10.87 -31.56
N MET A 563 12.87 -11.41 -32.55
CA MET A 563 14.29 -11.09 -32.74
C MET A 563 14.49 -9.62 -33.09
N ALA A 564 13.62 -9.04 -33.92
CA ALA A 564 13.66 -7.60 -34.22
C ALA A 564 13.49 -6.73 -32.96
N LEU A 565 12.64 -7.15 -32.02
CA LEU A 565 12.50 -6.47 -30.72
C LEU A 565 13.74 -6.64 -29.82
N VAL A 566 14.48 -7.74 -29.97
CA VAL A 566 15.72 -8.00 -29.21
C VAL A 566 16.87 -7.16 -29.76
N ASP A 567 16.93 -7.01 -31.08
CA ASP A 567 17.94 -6.23 -31.80
C ASP A 567 17.66 -4.73 -31.76
N ASP A 568 16.47 -4.32 -31.29
CA ASP A 568 16.11 -2.92 -31.10
C ASP A 568 16.85 -2.31 -29.89
N ASP A 569 17.64 -1.28 -30.16
CA ASP A 569 18.42 -0.52 -29.18
C ASP A 569 17.56 0.09 -28.06
N ASP A 570 16.26 0.33 -28.30
CA ASP A 570 15.34 0.89 -27.29
C ASP A 570 14.89 -0.14 -26.24
N TYR A 571 15.02 -1.45 -26.52
CA TYR A 571 14.52 -2.52 -25.64
C TYR A 571 15.62 -3.46 -25.16
N GLY A 572 16.38 -4.05 -26.07
CA GLY A 572 17.38 -5.07 -25.78
C GLY A 572 16.83 -6.41 -25.27
N SER A 573 17.70 -7.42 -25.29
CA SER A 573 17.38 -8.81 -24.92
C SER A 573 16.86 -8.99 -23.49
N GLU A 574 17.38 -8.25 -22.51
CA GLU A 574 16.97 -8.38 -21.11
C GLU A 574 15.52 -7.95 -20.88
N THR A 575 15.09 -6.85 -21.51
CA THR A 575 13.72 -6.33 -21.41
C THR A 575 12.74 -7.30 -22.05
N VAL A 576 13.03 -7.73 -23.28
CA VAL A 576 12.17 -8.66 -24.04
C VAL A 576 12.05 -9.99 -23.30
N ALA A 577 13.16 -10.56 -22.80
CA ALA A 577 13.15 -11.78 -22.02
C ALA A 577 12.31 -11.64 -20.72
N SER A 578 12.50 -10.53 -20.00
CA SER A 578 11.77 -10.25 -18.76
C SER A 578 10.26 -10.15 -18.99
N LEU A 579 9.85 -9.47 -20.07
CA LEU A 579 8.45 -9.33 -20.47
C LEU A 579 7.85 -10.65 -20.94
N LEU A 580 8.59 -11.46 -21.71
CA LEU A 580 8.16 -12.79 -22.12
C LEU A 580 7.91 -13.70 -20.91
N VAL A 581 8.76 -13.63 -19.88
CA VAL A 581 8.54 -14.36 -18.63
C VAL A 581 7.34 -13.80 -17.87
N ALA A 582 7.24 -12.48 -17.68
CA ALA A 582 6.11 -11.89 -16.96
C ALA A 582 4.75 -12.24 -17.63
N CYS A 583 4.65 -12.05 -18.95
CA CYS A 583 3.44 -12.34 -19.73
C CYS A 583 3.22 -13.84 -19.94
N GLY A 584 4.29 -14.63 -20.03
CA GLY A 584 4.24 -16.08 -20.21
C GLY A 584 3.69 -16.82 -18.98
N TYR A 585 3.84 -16.27 -17.78
CA TYR A 585 3.27 -16.86 -16.56
C TYR A 585 1.96 -16.18 -16.10
N ALA A 586 1.50 -15.14 -16.79
CA ALA A 586 0.24 -14.46 -16.53
C ALA A 586 -0.97 -15.21 -17.13
N SER A 587 -2.17 -14.96 -16.61
CA SER A 587 -3.44 -15.42 -17.18
C SER A 587 -3.95 -14.46 -18.27
N LYS A 588 -4.75 -14.94 -19.23
CA LYS A 588 -5.43 -14.05 -20.19
C LYS A 588 -6.52 -13.18 -19.53
N GLY A 589 -6.87 -13.46 -18.27
CA GLY A 589 -8.02 -12.87 -17.59
C GLY A 589 -9.33 -13.53 -18.02
N LYS A 590 -10.44 -13.15 -17.38
CA LYS A 590 -11.78 -13.33 -17.97
C LYS A 590 -12.04 -12.08 -18.81
N PRO A 591 -12.59 -12.19 -20.03
CA PRO A 591 -13.08 -11.00 -20.74
C PRO A 591 -14.07 -10.29 -19.82
N ALA A 592 -13.97 -8.96 -19.74
CA ALA A 592 -14.99 -8.16 -19.08
C ALA A 592 -16.33 -8.47 -19.76
N GLU A 593 -17.37 -8.76 -18.98
CA GLU A 593 -18.74 -8.89 -19.49
C GLU A 593 -19.05 -7.65 -20.36
N GLY A 594 -19.20 -7.85 -21.68
CA GLY A 594 -19.59 -6.80 -22.62
C GLY A 594 -18.60 -6.46 -23.75
N ALA A 595 -17.40 -7.07 -23.81
CA ALA A 595 -16.56 -6.92 -25.00
C ALA A 595 -16.96 -7.95 -26.08
N PRO A 596 -17.28 -7.55 -27.33
CA PRO A 596 -17.47 -8.49 -28.42
C PRO A 596 -16.17 -9.28 -28.60
N LEU A 597 -16.26 -10.61 -28.60
CA LEU A 597 -15.19 -11.44 -29.11
C LEU A 597 -14.97 -11.02 -30.58
N PRO A 598 -13.73 -10.77 -31.02
CA PRO A 598 -13.48 -10.71 -32.45
C PRO A 598 -13.81 -12.11 -33.01
N SER A 599 -14.86 -12.18 -33.82
CA SER A 599 -15.09 -13.31 -34.72
C SER A 599 -13.87 -13.38 -35.63
N GLY A 600 -13.00 -14.36 -35.37
CA GLY A 600 -12.04 -14.78 -36.38
C GLY A 600 -12.83 -15.51 -37.44
N ASP A 601 -13.04 -14.86 -38.58
CA ASP A 601 -13.47 -15.52 -39.80
C ASP A 601 -12.37 -16.54 -40.17
N GLU A 602 -12.65 -17.81 -39.93
CA GLU A 602 -11.95 -18.92 -40.57
C GLU A 602 -12.67 -19.14 -41.90
N ASP A 603 -12.09 -18.61 -42.98
CA ASP A 603 -12.45 -18.97 -44.36
C ASP A 603 -12.10 -20.46 -44.58
N GLU A 604 -13.08 -21.34 -44.37
CA GLU A 604 -13.06 -22.71 -44.88
C GLU A 604 -13.38 -22.66 -46.39
N ALA A 605 -12.33 -22.70 -47.21
CA ALA A 605 -12.46 -23.00 -48.62
C ALA A 605 -12.73 -24.50 -48.80
N GLU A 606 -14.01 -24.86 -48.98
CA GLU A 606 -14.41 -26.19 -49.42
C GLU A 606 -13.90 -26.47 -50.84
N VAL A 607 -13.13 -27.55 -50.97
CA VAL A 607 -12.77 -28.16 -52.25
C VAL A 607 -13.83 -29.21 -52.55
N GLU A 608 -14.75 -28.91 -53.47
CA GLU A 608 -15.67 -29.89 -54.05
C GLU A 608 -14.89 -30.93 -54.86
N SER A 609 -15.01 -32.19 -54.46
CA SER A 609 -14.65 -33.35 -55.27
C SER A 609 -15.83 -34.32 -55.30
N ASP A 610 -16.77 -34.11 -56.22
CA ASP A 610 -17.79 -35.11 -56.53
C ASP A 610 -17.36 -35.89 -57.77
N ALA A 611 -17.00 -37.15 -57.53
CA ALA A 611 -16.95 -38.19 -58.53
C ALA A 611 -18.19 -39.09 -58.34
N GLU A 612 -18.96 -39.15 -59.42
CA GLU A 612 -20.09 -40.01 -59.74
C GLU A 612 -20.08 -41.43 -59.13
N SER A 613 -21.26 -41.88 -58.71
CA SER A 613 -21.74 -43.21 -59.10
C SER A 613 -23.28 -43.27 -59.12
N ASP A 614 -23.77 -43.61 -60.31
CA ASP A 614 -25.15 -43.81 -60.76
C ASP A 614 -26.00 -44.87 -60.02
N ALA A 615 -27.29 -44.88 -60.44
CA ALA A 615 -28.35 -45.90 -60.37
C ALA A 615 -29.44 -45.61 -59.31
N GLU A 616 -30.75 -45.57 -59.61
CA GLU A 616 -31.56 -46.13 -60.71
C GLU A 616 -33.04 -45.62 -60.60
N GLY A 617 -33.77 -45.60 -61.74
CA GLY A 617 -35.26 -45.64 -61.86
C GLY A 617 -35.96 -44.31 -62.20
N GLU A 618 -36.34 -44.01 -63.46
CA GLU A 618 -37.62 -44.38 -64.14
C GLU A 618 -38.87 -43.80 -63.44
N GLU A 619 -39.89 -43.20 -64.06
CA GLU A 619 -40.31 -42.95 -65.45
C GLU A 619 -41.37 -41.81 -65.42
N GLU A 620 -41.59 -41.18 -66.59
CA GLU A 620 -42.65 -40.22 -67.02
C GLU A 620 -42.46 -38.70 -66.80
#